data_AF-A0A2S1PML2-F1
#
_entry.id   AF-A0A2S1PML2-F1
#
_cell.length_a   1.000
_cell.length_b   1.000
_cell.length_c   1.000
_cell.angle_alpha   90.00
_cell.angle_beta   90.00
_cell.angle_gamma   90.00
#
_symmetry.space_group_name_H-M   'P 1'
#
loop_
_entity.id
_entity.type
_entity.pdbx_description
1 polymer ?
#
loop_
_entity_poly.entity_id
_entity_poly.type
_entity_poly.pdbx_seq_one_letter_code
_entity_poly.pdbx_strand_id
1 'polypeptide(L)'
;METRIQFRIEKETKKLAMQALERKGISLSDALRKFINKLAAGEKTMTKEDTWLKEQIEDTFKNIESGDVRYYSEDEANKSMQDFIDSMEKSHSDAA
;
A
#
# COMPACT_ATOMS: atom_id res chain seq x y z
N MET A 1 -0.04 18.22 18.24
CA MET A 1 0.36 17.77 19.60
C MET A 1 1.76 17.20 19.50
N GLU A 2 2.73 17.70 20.26
CA GLU A 2 4.05 17.07 20.36
C GLU A 2 4.00 15.94 21.39
N THR A 3 4.27 14.72 20.96
CA THR A 3 4.35 13.54 21.84
C THR A 3 5.81 13.18 22.06
N ARG A 4 6.21 12.96 23.33
CA ARG A 4 7.58 12.62 23.70
C ARG A 4 7.73 11.11 23.87
N ILE A 5 8.79 10.55 23.30
CA ILE A 5 9.15 9.13 23.45
C ILE A 5 10.44 9.05 24.27
N GLN A 6 10.44 8.23 25.32
CA GLN A 6 11.60 7.96 26.17
C GLN A 6 12.01 6.50 26.02
N PHE A 7 13.28 6.26 25.69
CA PHE A 7 13.85 4.91 25.57
C PHE A 7 14.81 4.63 26.73
N ARG A 8 14.72 3.42 27.29
CA ARG A 8 15.75 2.90 28.19
C ARG A 8 16.74 2.10 27.35
N ILE A 9 17.97 2.59 27.28
CA ILE A 9 19.07 1.94 26.57
C ILE A 9 20.30 1.90 27.46
N GLU A 10 21.19 0.95 27.17
CA GLU A 10 22.47 0.88 27.85
C GLU A 10 23.36 2.09 27.51
N LYS A 11 24.18 2.51 28.48
CA LYS A 11 25.03 3.70 28.35
C LYS A 11 26.03 3.57 27.21
N GLU A 12 26.61 2.38 27.03
CA GLU A 12 27.57 2.11 25.95
C GLU A 12 26.91 2.16 24.58
N THR A 13 25.71 1.57 24.44
CA THR A 13 24.92 1.64 23.20
C THR A 13 24.59 3.08 22.82
N LYS A 14 24.24 3.93 23.79
CA LYS A 14 24.02 5.37 23.55
C LYS A 14 25.28 6.05 23.02
N LYS A 15 26.43 5.79 23.66
CA LYS A 15 27.72 6.41 23.30
C LYS A 15 28.15 6.02 21.89
N LEU A 16 28.10 4.73 21.56
CA LEU A 16 28.45 4.23 20.24
C LEU A 16 27.52 4.77 19.15
N ALA A 17 26.21 4.83 19.42
CA ALA A 17 25.24 5.40 18.48
C ALA A 17 25.47 6.89 18.24
N MET A 18 25.78 7.67 19.29
CA MET A 18 26.12 9.09 19.15
C MET A 18 27.38 9.27 18.30
N GLN A 19 28.46 8.54 18.59
CA GLN A 19 29.70 8.59 17.79
C GLN A 19 29.47 8.21 16.32
N ALA A 20 28.62 7.22 16.06
CA ALA A 20 28.29 6.80 14.70
C ALA A 20 27.52 7.87 13.92
N LEU A 21 26.67 8.65 14.60
CA LEU A 21 25.87 9.71 14.00
C LEU A 21 26.60 11.05 13.92
N GLU A 22 27.50 11.34 14.86
CA GLU A 22 28.43 12.48 14.80
C GLU A 22 29.29 12.43 13.53
N ARG A 23 29.79 11.24 13.16
CA ARG A 23 30.50 11.03 11.88
C ARG A 23 29.65 11.38 10.65
N LYS A 24 28.33 11.38 10.78
CA LYS A 24 27.38 11.69 9.71
C LYS A 24 26.79 13.10 9.84
N GLY A 25 27.16 13.86 10.88
CA GLY A 25 26.61 15.19 11.16
C GLY A 25 25.13 15.19 11.56
N ILE A 26 24.61 14.06 12.04
CA ILE A 26 23.18 13.89 12.38
C ILE A 26 23.04 13.75 13.89
N SER A 27 22.01 14.38 14.49
CA SER A 27 21.72 14.19 15.90
C SER A 27 21.01 12.85 16.15
N LEU A 28 21.24 12.24 17.33
CA LEU A 28 20.56 11.00 17.71
C LEU A 28 19.02 11.14 17.67
N SER A 29 18.51 12.29 18.10
CA SER A 29 17.08 12.61 18.09
C SER A 29 16.51 12.69 16.67
N ASP A 30 17.24 13.28 15.72
CA ASP A 30 16.77 13.39 14.34
C ASP A 30 16.80 12.06 13.61
N ALA A 31 17.82 11.23 13.87
CA ALA A 31 17.89 9.87 13.34
C ALA A 31 16.71 9.02 13.85
N LEU A 32 16.42 9.09 15.15
CA LEU A 32 15.27 8.41 15.76
C LEU A 32 13.94 8.94 15.23
N ARG A 33 13.79 10.26 15.06
CA ARG A 33 12.58 10.86 14.50
C ARG A 33 12.33 10.38 13.07
N LYS A 34 13.37 10.36 12.22
CA LYS A 34 13.28 9.82 10.86
C LYS A 34 12.95 8.34 10.86
N PHE A 35 13.55 7.56 11.74
CA PHE A 35 13.28 6.13 11.87
C PHE A 35 11.83 5.87 12.26
N ILE A 36 11.32 6.57 13.27
CA ILE A 36 9.93 6.43 13.73
C ILE A 36 8.95 6.89 12.66
N ASN A 37 9.23 8.00 11.96
CA ASN A 37 8.39 8.44 10.84
C ASN A 37 8.38 7.41 9.70
N LYS A 38 9.52 6.77 9.40
CA LYS A 38 9.60 5.71 8.40
C LYS A 38 8.81 4.47 8.85
N LEU A 39 8.90 4.10 10.12
CA LEU A 39 8.16 2.99 10.70
C LEU A 39 6.64 3.27 10.65
N ALA A 40 6.22 4.46 11.06
CA ALA A 40 4.82 4.90 11.01
C ALA A 40 4.31 5.03 9.58
N ALA A 41 5.15 5.46 8.63
CA ALA A 41 4.81 5.48 7.21
C ALA A 41 4.59 4.07 6.69
N GLY A 42 5.47 3.12 7.03
CA GLY A 42 5.34 1.71 6.65
C GLY A 42 4.07 1.06 7.17
N GLU A 43 3.70 1.32 8.44
CA GLU A 43 2.45 0.85 9.03
C GLU A 43 1.21 1.59 8.47
N LYS A 44 1.36 2.86 8.05
CA LYS A 44 0.29 3.63 7.39
C LYS A 44 0.06 3.24 5.92
N THR A 45 0.88 2.37 5.34
CA THR A 45 0.80 1.96 3.93
C THR A 45 0.37 0.50 3.77
N MET A 46 -0.77 0.15 4.38
CA MET A 46 -1.80 -0.48 3.57
C MET A 46 -3.00 0.44 3.66
N THR A 47 -3.15 1.29 2.65
CA THR A 47 -4.40 2.03 2.50
C THR A 47 -5.54 1.02 2.33
N LYS A 48 -6.79 1.42 2.59
CA LYS A 48 -7.94 0.53 2.31
C LYS A 48 -7.92 0.04 0.85
N GLU A 49 -7.42 0.87 -0.05
CA GLU A 49 -7.23 0.58 -1.47
C GLU A 49 -6.14 -0.48 -1.70
N ASP A 50 -5.01 -0.39 -1.00
CA ASP A 50 -3.93 -1.39 -1.08
C ASP A 50 -4.38 -2.76 -0.51
N THR A 51 -5.14 -2.74 0.59
CA THR A 51 -5.73 -3.95 1.16
C THR A 51 -6.74 -4.57 0.21
N TRP A 52 -7.63 -3.76 -0.36
CA TRP A 52 -8.60 -4.21 -1.36
C TRP A 52 -7.91 -4.78 -2.61
N LEU A 53 -6.85 -4.12 -3.11
CA LEU A 53 -6.09 -4.60 -4.26
C LEU A 53 -5.42 -5.94 -3.95
N LYS A 54 -4.86 -6.09 -2.74
CA LYS A 54 -4.28 -7.35 -2.31
C LYS A 54 -5.32 -8.47 -2.25
N GLU A 55 -6.51 -8.20 -1.72
CA GLU A 55 -7.62 -9.14 -1.70
C GLU A 55 -8.05 -9.57 -3.11
N GLN A 56 -8.18 -8.61 -4.05
CA GLN A 56 -8.51 -8.91 -5.45
C GLN A 56 -7.45 -9.76 -6.14
N ILE A 57 -6.17 -9.48 -5.88
CA ILE A 57 -5.06 -10.28 -6.41
C ILE A 57 -5.11 -11.70 -5.85
N GLU A 58 -5.28 -11.85 -4.54
CA GLU A 58 -5.38 -13.17 -3.89
C GLU A 58 -6.59 -13.96 -4.41
N ASP A 59 -7.75 -13.34 -4.58
CA ASP A 59 -8.94 -14.00 -5.14
C ASP A 59 -8.76 -14.39 -6.60
N THR A 60 -8.08 -13.55 -7.40
CA THR A 60 -7.73 -13.90 -8.77
C THR A 60 -6.82 -15.13 -8.81
N PHE A 61 -5.82 -15.22 -7.93
CA PHE A 61 -4.96 -16.40 -7.84
C PHE A 61 -5.72 -17.65 -7.42
N LYS A 62 -6.65 -17.55 -6.46
CA LYS A 62 -7.53 -18.67 -6.08
C LYS A 62 -8.38 -19.13 -7.26
N ASN A 63 -8.89 -18.20 -8.06
CA ASN A 63 -9.68 -18.52 -9.25
C ASN A 63 -8.84 -19.21 -10.34
N ILE A 64 -7.58 -18.78 -10.51
CA ILE A 64 -6.62 -19.45 -11.41
C ILE A 64 -6.38 -20.89 -10.95
N GLU A 65 -6.16 -21.09 -9.64
CA GLU A 65 -5.95 -22.43 -9.06
C GLU A 65 -7.19 -23.33 -9.14
N SER A 66 -8.40 -22.76 -9.04
CA SER A 66 -9.66 -23.49 -9.18
C SER A 66 -10.05 -23.76 -10.64
N GLY A 67 -9.34 -23.16 -11.60
CA GLY A 67 -9.61 -23.29 -13.03
C GLY A 67 -10.80 -22.46 -13.53
N ASP A 68 -11.37 -21.59 -12.68
CA ASP A 68 -12.50 -20.71 -13.04
C ASP A 68 -12.01 -19.34 -13.54
N VAL A 69 -11.13 -19.37 -14.55
CA VAL A 69 -10.59 -18.16 -15.17
C VAL A 69 -10.88 -18.17 -16.66
N ARG A 70 -11.47 -17.08 -17.12
CA ARG A 70 -11.65 -16.80 -18.54
C ARG A 70 -10.64 -15.77 -18.96
N TYR A 71 -9.81 -16.15 -19.93
CA TYR A 71 -8.90 -15.24 -20.61
C TYR A 71 -9.63 -14.65 -21.80
N TYR A 72 -9.52 -13.33 -21.97
CA TYR A 72 -10.06 -12.63 -23.12
C TYR A 72 -8.90 -12.07 -23.94
N SER A 73 -9.02 -12.09 -25.26
CA SER A 73 -8.15 -11.28 -26.12
C SER A 73 -8.50 -9.79 -25.99
N GLU A 74 -7.58 -8.91 -26.37
CA GLU A 74 -7.79 -7.45 -26.32
C GLU A 74 -9.04 -7.03 -27.11
N ASP A 75 -9.23 -7.62 -28.30
CA ASP A 75 -10.39 -7.34 -29.15
C ASP A 75 -11.72 -7.81 -28.51
N GLU A 76 -11.72 -8.97 -27.86
CA GLU A 76 -12.90 -9.51 -27.16
C GLU A 76 -13.25 -8.70 -25.91
N ALA A 77 -12.24 -8.27 -25.15
CA ALA A 77 -12.43 -7.44 -23.96
C ALA A 77 -13.00 -6.07 -24.33
N ASN A 78 -12.44 -5.43 -25.38
CA ASN A 78 -12.92 -4.15 -25.87
C ASN A 78 -14.36 -4.24 -26.39
N LYS A 79 -14.67 -5.30 -27.16
CA LYS A 79 -16.03 -5.52 -27.66
C LYS A 79 -17.03 -5.76 -26.52
N SER A 80 -16.69 -6.60 -25.55
CA SER A 80 -17.54 -6.85 -24.38
C SER A 80 -17.78 -5.60 -23.55
N MET A 81 -16.79 -4.72 -23.43
CA MET A 81 -16.93 -3.45 -22.71
C MET A 81 -17.85 -2.47 -23.46
N GLN A 82 -17.68 -2.36 -24.78
CA GLN A 82 -18.55 -1.52 -25.63
C GLN A 82 -20.00 -2.03 -25.61
N ASP A 83 -20.20 -3.34 -25.78
CA ASP A 83 -21.53 -3.96 -25.70
C ASP A 83 -22.19 -3.72 -24.33
N PHE A 84 -21.39 -3.73 -23.25
CA PHE A 84 -21.87 -3.41 -21.90
C PHE A 84 -22.27 -1.94 -21.75
N ILE A 85 -21.44 -1.00 -22.22
CA ILE A 85 -21.74 0.44 -22.20
C ILE A 85 -23.02 0.72 -23.00
N ASP A 86 -23.14 0.18 -24.21
CA ASP A 86 -24.31 0.33 -25.07
C ASP A 86 -25.59 -0.21 -24.43
N SER A 87 -25.48 -1.31 -23.66
CA SER A 87 -26.61 -1.88 -22.92
C SER A 87 -27.07 -0.98 -21.76
N MET A 88 -26.13 -0.32 -21.08
CA MET A 88 -26.43 0.61 -20.00
C MET A 88 -27.09 1.88 -20.54
N GLU A 89 -26.61 2.40 -21.67
CA GLU A 89 -27.22 3.57 -22.34
C GLU A 89 -28.64 3.29 -22.82
N LYS A 90 -28.90 2.10 -23.38
CA LYS A 90 -30.26 1.67 -23.75
C LYS A 90 -31.18 1.53 -22.53
N SER A 91 -30.68 0.97 -21.43
CA SER A 91 -31.46 0.85 -20.18
C SER A 91 -31.83 2.20 -19.56
N HIS A 92 -30.98 3.22 -19.76
CA HIS A 92 -31.26 4.60 -19.34
C HIS A 92 -32.21 5.33 -20.30
N SER A 93 -32.23 4.99 -21.59
CA SER A 93 -33.16 5.53 -22.59
C SER A 93 -34.57 4.96 -22.47
N ASP A 94 -34.73 3.71 -22.02
CA ASP A 94 -36.04 3.07 -21.84
C ASP A 94 -36.71 3.42 -20.50
N ALA A 95 -36.01 4.12 -19.60
CA ALA A 95 -36.49 4.54 -18.29
C ALA A 95 -36.92 6.02 -18.20
N ALA A 96 -36.91 6.75 -19.32
CA ALA A 96 -37.31 8.16 -19.45
C ALA A 96 -38.51 8.31 -20.40
#